data_AF-A0A242CGZ2-F1
#
_entry.id   AF-A0A242CGZ2-F1
#
_cell.length_a   1.000
_cell.length_b   1.000
_cell.length_c   1.000
_cell.angle_alpha   90.00
_cell.angle_beta   90.00
_cell.angle_gamma   90.00
#
_symmetry.space_group_name_H-M   'P 1'
#
loop_
_entity.id
_entity.type
_entity.pdbx_description
1 polymer ?
#
loop_
_entity_poly.entity_id
_entity_poly.type
_entity_poly.pdbx_seq_one_letter_code
_entity_poly.pdbx_strand_id
1 'polypeptide(L)' 'MLIELVIMLTIFTYGSNFILYFVLKTKEKMEGIEKLSIFFGVNMTILLLDGVFLFIGKAISDSGVAVLE' A
#
# COMPACT_ATOMS: atom_id res chain seq x y z
N MET A 1 -5.08 -17.00 5.28
CA MET A 1 -3.82 -16.25 5.08
C MET A 1 -3.79 -15.38 3.84
N LEU A 2 -3.79 -15.93 2.62
CA LEU A 2 -3.57 -15.14 1.39
C LEU A 2 -4.74 -14.15 1.10
N ILE A 3 -5.99 -14.58 1.31
CA ILE A 3 -7.18 -13.72 1.21
C ILE A 3 -7.19 -12.62 2.27
N GLU A 4 -6.83 -12.93 3.52
CA GLU A 4 -6.78 -11.94 4.61
C GLU A 4 -5.70 -10.89 4.34
N LEU A 5 -4.55 -11.30 3.79
CA LEU A 5 -3.50 -10.40 3.34
C LEU A 5 -4.01 -9.45 2.25
N VAL A 6 -4.70 -9.98 1.23
CA VAL A 6 -5.29 -9.16 0.16
C VAL A 6 -6.32 -8.17 0.71
N ILE A 7 -7.18 -8.60 1.64
CA ILE A 7 -8.16 -7.72 2.29
C ILE A 7 -7.44 -6.62 3.09
N MET A 8 -6.40 -6.97 3.83
CA MET A 8 -5.60 -6.01 4.60
C MET A 8 -4.92 -4.97 3.69
N LEU A 9 -4.27 -5.42 2.61
CA LEU A 9 -3.65 -4.53 1.61
C LEU A 9 -4.69 -3.63 0.95
N THR A 10 -5.87 -4.16 0.64
CA THR A 10 -6.96 -3.39 0.06
C THR A 10 -7.41 -2.27 1.00
N ILE A 11 -7.64 -2.59 2.28
CA ILE A 11 -8.00 -1.61 3.30
C ILE A 11 -6.88 -0.57 3.46
N PHE A 12 -5.63 -1.00 3.50
CA PHE A 12 -4.47 -0.12 3.64
C PHE A 12 -4.35 0.87 2.46
N THR A 13 -4.50 0.38 1.23
CA THR A 13 -4.42 1.19 0.01
C THR A 13 -5.54 2.23 -0.06
N TYR A 14 -6.79 1.81 0.13
CA TYR A 14 -7.92 2.74 0.09
C TYR A 14 -7.93 3.68 1.30
N GLY A 15 -7.53 3.22 2.48
CA GLY A 15 -7.39 4.04 3.68
C GLY A 15 -6.32 5.11 3.52
N SER A 16 -5.16 4.77 2.97
CA SER A 16 -4.09 5.73 2.68
C SER A 16 -4.52 6.78 1.66
N ASN A 17 -5.25 6.38 0.61
CA ASN A 17 -5.82 7.31 -0.38
C ASN A 17 -6.89 8.23 0.24
N PHE A 18 -7.70 7.73 1.18
CA PHE A 18 -8.67 8.54 1.91
C PHE A 18 -7.99 9.60 2.81
N ILE A 19 -6.95 9.20 3.54
CA ILE A 19 -6.16 10.13 4.37
C ILE A 19 -5.49 11.19 3.48
N LEU A 20 -4.89 10.76 2.36
CA LEU A 20 -4.28 11.68 1.39
C LEU A 20 -5.30 12.71 0.88
N TYR A 21 -6.51 12.27 0.51
CA TYR A 21 -7.58 13.18 0.12
C TYR A 21 -7.89 14.22 1.20
N PHE A 22 -8.02 13.78 2.46
CA PHE A 22 -8.31 14.67 3.57
C PHE A 22 -7.20 15.69 3.83
N VAL A 23 -5.93 15.26 3.77
CA VAL A 23 -4.75 16.12 3.92
C VAL A 23 -4.70 17.18 2.82
N LEU A 24 -4.87 16.77 1.56
CA LEU A 24 -4.84 17.69 0.42
C LEU A 24 -6.03 18.66 0.42
N LYS A 25 -7.18 18.24 0.94
CA LYS A 25 -8.37 19.09 1.07
C LYS A 25 -8.24 20.12 2.18
N THR A 26 -7.54 19.78 3.27
CA THR A 26 -7.30 20.71 4.39
C THR A 26 -6.27 21.79 4.02
N LYS A 27 -5.41 21.53 3.04
CA LYS A 27 -4.37 22.46 2.55
C LYS A 27 -4.92 23.30 1.38
N GLU A 28 -5.61 24.40 1.69
CA GLU A 28 -6.16 25.32 0.67
C GLU A 28 -5.08 25.98 -0.23
N LYS A 29 -3.89 26.25 0.31
CA LYS A 29 -2.83 27.02 -0.38
C LYS A 29 -1.73 26.18 -1.06
N MET A 30 -1.90 24.87 -1.20
CA MET A 30 -0.91 24.03 -1.87
C MET A 30 -0.92 24.22 -3.39
N GLU A 31 0.25 24.49 -3.97
CA GLU A 31 0.43 24.60 -5.43
C GLU A 31 0.24 23.24 -6.14
N GLY A 32 -0.13 23.28 -7.42
CA GLY A 32 -0.48 22.07 -8.19
C GLY A 32 0.63 21.04 -8.29
N ILE A 33 1.89 21.48 -8.41
CA ILE A 33 3.07 20.60 -8.49
C ILE A 33 3.30 19.89 -7.15
N GLU A 34 3.10 20.60 -6.05
CA GLU A 34 3.22 20.03 -4.70
C GLU A 34 2.12 18.99 -4.44
N LYS A 35 0.89 19.23 -4.90
CA LYS A 35 -0.19 18.24 -4.79
C LYS A 35 0.13 16.98 -5.60
N LEU A 36 0.67 17.14 -6.81
CA LEU A 36 1.08 16.02 -7.65
C LEU A 36 2.23 15.23 -7.02
N SER A 37 3.25 15.90 -6.47
CA SER A 37 4.37 15.21 -5.83
C SER A 37 3.95 14.39 -4.62
N ILE A 38 3.05 14.91 -3.77
CA ILE A 38 2.49 14.14 -2.65
C ILE A 38 1.64 12.97 -3.17
N PHE A 39 0.80 13.19 -4.19
CA PHE A 39 -0.02 12.12 -4.76
C PHE A 39 0.82 10.97 -5.33
N PHE A 40 1.87 11.28 -6.09
CA PHE A 40 2.80 10.28 -6.61
C PHE A 40 3.61 9.61 -5.50
N GLY A 41 4.10 10.39 -4.52
CA GLY A 41 4.88 9.86 -3.41
C GLY A 41 4.11 8.84 -2.57
N VAL A 42 2.84 9.13 -2.27
CA VAL A 42 1.98 8.20 -1.53
C VAL A 42 1.67 6.95 -2.35
N ASN A 43 1.25 7.09 -3.61
CA ASN A 43 0.93 5.92 -4.45
C ASN A 43 2.15 5.02 -4.70
N MET A 44 3.34 5.59 -4.92
CA MET A 44 4.58 4.83 -5.08
C MET A 44 4.96 4.07 -3.80
N THR A 45 4.71 4.68 -2.63
CA THR A 45 4.98 4.04 -1.33
C THR A 45 4.01 2.88 -1.06
N ILE A 46 2.74 3.05 -1.39
CA ILE A 46 1.74 1.97 -1.32
C ILE A 46 2.16 0.81 -2.22
N LEU A 47 2.54 1.10 -3.47
CA LEU A 47 2.96 0.08 -4.43
C LEU A 47 4.22 -0.68 -3.98
N LEU A 48 5.16 0.01 -3.34
CA LEU A 48 6.33 -0.61 -2.71
C LEU A 48 5.91 -1.55 -1.58
N LEU A 49 5.01 -1.11 -0.69
CA LEU A 49 4.51 -1.93 0.41
C LEU A 49 3.78 -3.17 -0.09
N ASP A 50 2.90 -3.03 -1.08
CA ASP A 50 2.22 -4.16 -1.73
C ASP A 50 3.24 -5.18 -2.27
N GLY A 51 4.30 -4.70 -2.92
CA GLY A 51 5.41 -5.54 -3.40
C GLY A 51 6.13 -6.29 -2.26
N VAL A 52 6.43 -5.61 -1.16
CA VAL A 52 7.06 -6.22 0.03
C VAL A 52 6.15 -7.28 0.65
N PHE A 53 4.86 -6.99 0.80
CA PHE A 53 3.91 -7.95 1.38
C PHE A 53 3.70 -9.17 0.48
N LEU A 54 3.64 -8.99 -0.84
CA LEU A 54 3.60 -10.10 -1.79
C LEU A 54 4.88 -10.93 -1.75
N PHE A 55 6.04 -10.28 -1.65
CA PHE A 55 7.32 -10.97 -1.54
C PHE A 55 7.40 -11.83 -0.27
N ILE A 56 7.04 -11.26 0.89
CA ILE A 56 7.01 -11.99 2.17
C ILE A 56 5.98 -13.12 2.12
N GLY A 57 4.78 -12.84 1.60
CA GLY A 57 3.72 -13.83 1.45
C GLY A 57 4.16 -15.03 0.60
N LYS A 58 4.88 -14.77 -0.50
CA LYS A 58 5.47 -15.82 -1.33
C LYS A 58 6.58 -16.58 -0.61
N ALA A 59 7.50 -15.89 0.06
CA ALA A 59 8.60 -16.53 0.79
C ALA A 59 8.10 -17.50 1.87
N ILE A 60 7.05 -17.10 2.61
CA ILE A 60 6.41 -17.97 3.61
C ILE A 60 5.69 -19.15 2.94
N SER A 61 5.00 -18.93 1.83
CA SER A 61 4.32 -19.99 1.07
C SER A 61 5.31 -21.05 0.56
N ASP A 62 6.42 -20.63 -0.04
CA ASP A 62 7.44 -21.54 -0.56
C ASP A 62 8.15 -22.32 0.56
N SER A 63 8.34 -21.69 1.74
CA SER A 63 8.93 -22.35 2.92
C SER A 63 7.98 -23.37 3.57
N GLY A 64 6.66 -23.17 3.47
CA GLY A 64 5.65 -24.08 4.03
C GLY A 64 5.51 -25.40 3.27
N VAL A 65 5.86 -25.45 1.98
CA VAL A 65 5.81 -26.68 1.17
C VAL A 65 6.90 -27.67 1.60
N ALA A 66 8.07 -27.19 2.04
CA ALA A 66 9.19 -28.04 2.46
C ALA A 66 9.01 -28.73 3.82
N VAL A 67 7.97 -28.37 4.61
CA VAL A 67 7.67 -28.98 5.92
C VAL A 67 6.55 -30.02 5.82
N LEU A 68 5.90 -30.14 4.66
CA LEU A 68 4.78 -31.06 4.41
C LEU A 68 5.13 -32.20 3.44
N GLU A 69 6.40 -32.32 3.03
CA GLU A 69 6.97 -33.53 2.39
C GLU A 69 7.82 -34.33 3.38
#